data_AF-A0A1F4DAW1-F1
#
_entry.id   AF-A0A1F4DAW1-F1
#
_cell.length_a   1.000
_cell.length_b   1.000
_cell.length_c   1.000
_cell.angle_alpha   90.00
_cell.angle_beta   90.00
_cell.angle_gamma   90.00
#
_symmetry.space_group_name_H-M   'P 1'
#
loop_
_entity.id
_entity.type
_entity.pdbx_description
1 polymer ?
#
loop_
_entity_poly.entity_id
_entity_poly.type
_entity_poly.pdbx_seq_one_letter_code
_entity_poly.pdbx_strand_id
1 'polypeptide(L)'
;MDNEVSTERNVLGGPLQACSFAPLTGFFRDGCCATRGEHGVAHLVCVKVTADFLEFSRAHGNDLSTPIPEMRFRGLVQGDRWCLHVLRWIEAWEAGMAPKVVLEATHENVLRMVPLQALKRHALDVQ
;
A
#
# COMPACT_ATOMS: atom_id res chain seq x y z
N MET A 1 4.31 -19.66 -20.52
CA MET A 1 3.68 -18.82 -19.47
C MET A 1 4.48 -17.55 -19.48
N ASP A 2 4.02 -16.57 -20.25
CA ASP A 2 4.75 -15.34 -20.46
C ASP A 2 4.75 -14.56 -19.13
N ASN A 3 5.94 -14.46 -18.53
CA ASN A 3 6.21 -13.53 -17.44
C ASN A 3 6.06 -12.12 -18.02
N GLU A 4 4.84 -11.61 -18.06
CA GLU A 4 4.61 -10.20 -18.35
C GLU A 4 5.13 -9.42 -17.14
N VAL A 5 6.41 -9.05 -17.22
CA VAL A 5 7.03 -8.13 -16.26
C VAL A 5 6.25 -6.84 -16.37
N SER A 6 5.48 -6.53 -15.32
CA SER A 6 4.72 -5.29 -15.24
C SER A 6 5.63 -4.11 -15.58
N THR A 7 5.22 -3.34 -16.59
CA THR A 7 5.91 -2.12 -17.04
C THR A 7 5.56 -0.90 -16.17
N GLU A 8 4.77 -1.10 -15.12
CA GLU A 8 4.37 -0.06 -14.19
C GLU A 8 5.56 0.40 -13.37
N ARG A 9 5.58 1.69 -13.04
CA ARG A 9 6.69 2.32 -12.33
C ARG A 9 6.32 2.66 -10.89
N ASN A 10 7.32 2.64 -10.04
CA ASN A 10 7.22 3.14 -8.68
C ASN A 10 7.42 4.66 -8.62
N VAL A 11 7.17 5.25 -7.44
CA VAL A 11 7.30 6.70 -7.20
C VAL A 11 8.72 7.25 -7.32
N LEU A 12 9.74 6.39 -7.45
CA LEU A 12 11.13 6.76 -7.71
C LEU A 12 11.48 6.71 -9.22
N GLY A 13 10.53 6.30 -10.07
CA GLY A 13 10.70 6.18 -11.52
C GLY A 13 11.29 4.84 -11.98
N GLY A 14 11.60 3.92 -11.06
CA GLY A 14 12.05 2.56 -11.38
C GLY A 14 10.87 1.58 -11.57
N PRO A 15 11.15 0.31 -11.92
CA PRO A 15 10.11 -0.73 -12.01
C PRO A 15 9.36 -0.91 -10.69
N LEU A 16 8.05 -1.12 -10.76
CA LEU A 16 7.22 -1.40 -9.59
C LEU A 16 7.55 -2.77 -9.00
N GLN A 17 8.04 -2.80 -7.77
CA GLN A 17 8.31 -4.04 -7.05
C GLN A 17 7.05 -4.59 -6.38
N ALA A 18 7.07 -5.90 -6.08
CA ALA A 18 6.02 -6.51 -5.28
C ALA A 18 6.02 -5.95 -3.84
N CYS A 19 4.82 -5.68 -3.31
CA CYS A 19 4.64 -5.21 -1.95
C CYS A 19 4.67 -6.38 -0.95
N SER A 20 3.84 -7.41 -1.20
CA SER A 20 3.76 -8.60 -0.33
C SER A 20 3.06 -9.78 -0.99
N PHE A 21 3.60 -10.99 -0.78
CA PHE A 21 2.93 -12.25 -1.12
C PHE A 21 2.41 -13.00 0.11
N ALA A 22 2.78 -12.58 1.33
CA ALA A 22 2.38 -13.19 2.59
C ALA A 22 2.32 -12.12 3.70
N PRO A 23 1.14 -11.52 3.97
CA PRO A 23 -0.15 -11.78 3.33
C PRO A 23 -0.19 -11.31 1.87
N LEU A 24 -0.96 -12.01 1.03
CA LEU A 24 -1.15 -11.65 -0.37
C LEU A 24 -1.95 -10.35 -0.47
N THR A 25 -1.35 -9.32 -1.06
CA THR A 25 -1.94 -7.98 -1.16
C THR A 25 -2.23 -7.59 -2.63
N GLY A 26 -2.53 -6.32 -2.85
CA GLY A 26 -2.88 -5.76 -4.16
C GLY A 26 -4.38 -5.87 -4.43
N PHE A 27 -4.91 -4.91 -5.19
CA PHE A 27 -6.32 -4.91 -5.62
C PHE A 27 -6.65 -6.21 -6.38
N PHE A 28 -5.74 -6.66 -7.23
CA PHE A 28 -5.85 -7.88 -8.04
C PHE A 28 -5.39 -9.16 -7.33
N ARG A 29 -4.97 -9.07 -6.05
CA ARG A 29 -4.39 -10.19 -5.29
C ARG A 29 -3.19 -10.84 -5.99
N ASP A 30 -2.31 -10.02 -6.57
CA ASP A 30 -1.07 -10.44 -7.24
C ASP A 30 0.19 -9.98 -6.48
N GLY A 31 0.01 -9.39 -5.30
CA GLY A 31 1.10 -8.90 -4.45
C GLY A 31 1.63 -7.51 -4.82
N CYS A 32 1.12 -6.86 -5.87
CA CYS A 32 1.59 -5.56 -6.34
C CYS A 32 0.55 -4.45 -6.13
N CYS A 33 1.02 -3.24 -5.82
CA CYS A 33 0.14 -2.06 -5.68
C CYS A 33 -0.09 -1.40 -7.05
N ALA A 34 -0.57 -2.20 -7.99
CA ALA A 34 -0.64 -1.89 -9.41
C ALA A 34 -2.03 -1.42 -9.84
N THR A 35 -2.08 -0.69 -10.95
CA THR A 35 -3.31 -0.36 -11.68
C THR A 35 -3.65 -1.39 -12.75
N ARG A 36 -2.66 -2.07 -13.34
CA ARG A 36 -2.84 -2.99 -14.48
C ARG A 36 -3.58 -2.37 -15.67
N GLY A 37 -3.50 -1.05 -15.81
CA GLY A 37 -4.24 -0.30 -16.83
C GLY A 37 -5.73 -0.08 -16.51
N GLU A 38 -6.24 -0.60 -15.40
CA GLU A 38 -7.64 -0.44 -15.01
C GLU A 38 -7.91 0.94 -14.39
N HIS A 39 -9.03 1.54 -14.80
CA HIS A 39 -9.46 2.83 -14.27
C HIS A 39 -10.02 2.68 -12.84
N GLY A 40 -9.76 3.68 -11.99
CA GLY A 40 -10.31 3.74 -10.63
C GLY A 40 -9.58 2.91 -9.58
N VAL A 41 -8.54 2.15 -9.95
CA VAL A 41 -7.71 1.44 -8.97
C VAL A 41 -6.85 2.42 -8.18
N ALA A 42 -7.01 2.40 -6.85
CA ALA A 42 -6.36 3.36 -5.95
C ALA A 42 -5.63 2.73 -4.75
N HIS A 43 -5.57 1.38 -4.67
CA HIS A 43 -4.74 0.65 -3.71
C HIS A 43 -3.27 0.62 -4.17
N LEU A 44 -2.65 1.80 -4.14
CA LEU A 44 -1.39 2.09 -4.83
C LEU A 44 -0.22 2.41 -3.89
N VAL A 45 -0.46 2.52 -2.58
CA VAL A 45 0.58 2.81 -1.58
C VAL A 45 0.97 1.53 -0.86
N CYS A 46 2.19 1.03 -1.05
CA CYS A 46 2.69 -0.09 -0.26
C CYS A 46 3.13 0.42 1.11
N VAL A 47 2.43 0.00 2.15
CA VAL A 47 2.73 0.37 3.54
C VAL A 47 3.21 -0.83 4.34
N LYS A 48 4.05 -0.60 5.35
CA LYS A 48 4.28 -1.53 6.46
C LYS A 48 3.47 -1.06 7.66
N VAL A 49 2.41 -1.79 7.99
CA VAL A 49 1.45 -1.34 9.00
C VAL A 49 2.03 -1.42 10.42
N THR A 50 1.63 -0.50 11.28
CA THR A 50 1.93 -0.48 12.72
C THR A 50 0.66 -0.76 13.52
N ALA A 51 0.79 -1.13 14.80
CA ALA A 51 -0.38 -1.30 15.67
C ALA A 51 -1.20 0.01 15.75
N ASP A 52 -0.53 1.14 15.97
CA ASP A 52 -1.15 2.48 16.06
C ASP A 52 -1.89 2.86 14.78
N PHE A 53 -1.32 2.57 13.59
CA PHE A 53 -2.01 2.80 12.32
C PHE A 53 -3.25 1.92 12.18
N LEU A 54 -3.19 0.64 12.56
CA LEU A 54 -4.33 -0.27 12.47
C LEU A 54 -5.48 0.17 13.38
N GLU A 55 -5.17 0.63 14.60
CA GLU A 55 -6.15 1.20 15.51
C GLU A 55 -6.76 2.49 14.95
N PHE A 56 -5.92 3.42 14.48
CA PHE A 56 -6.37 4.64 13.80
C PHE A 56 -7.28 4.32 12.61
N SER A 57 -6.87 3.40 11.74
CA SER A 57 -7.60 3.06 10.52
C SER A 57 -8.95 2.45 10.84
N ARG A 58 -9.03 1.56 11.84
CA ARG A 58 -10.29 1.01 12.33
C ARG A 58 -11.22 2.10 12.87
N ALA A 59 -10.70 3.03 13.68
CA ALA A 59 -11.48 4.14 14.22
C ALA A 59 -12.03 5.08 13.14
N HIS A 60 -11.39 5.14 11.97
CA HIS A 60 -11.81 5.95 10.80
C HIS A 60 -12.57 5.13 9.75
N GLY A 61 -13.15 3.99 10.15
CA GLY A 61 -14.03 3.20 9.30
C GLY A 61 -13.31 2.37 8.24
N ASN A 62 -12.02 2.08 8.42
CA ASN A 62 -11.24 1.20 7.57
C ASN A 62 -10.57 0.11 8.42
N ASP A 63 -11.36 -0.85 8.88
CA ASP A 63 -10.85 -1.97 9.67
C ASP A 63 -10.04 -2.94 8.80
N LEU A 64 -8.71 -2.85 8.92
CA LEU A 64 -7.75 -3.73 8.25
C LEU A 64 -7.27 -4.87 9.15
N SER A 65 -7.88 -5.08 10.30
CA SER A 65 -7.34 -5.96 11.35
C SER A 65 -8.30 -7.08 11.74
N THR A 66 -9.60 -6.88 11.58
CA THR A 66 -10.59 -7.94 11.76
C THR A 66 -10.53 -8.91 10.58
N PRO A 67 -10.40 -10.23 10.81
CA PRO A 67 -10.48 -11.23 9.74
C PRO A 67 -11.85 -11.22 9.06
N ILE A 68 -11.85 -11.36 7.73
CA ILE A 68 -13.05 -11.55 6.89
C ILE A 68 -12.83 -12.85 6.08
N PRO A 69 -13.22 -14.01 6.63
CA PRO A 69 -12.98 -15.32 6.02
C PRO A 69 -13.53 -15.45 4.59
N GLU A 70 -14.70 -14.86 4.33
CA GLU A 70 -15.38 -14.90 3.03
C GLU A 70 -14.55 -14.20 1.94
N MET A 71 -13.77 -13.19 2.32
CA MET A 71 -12.85 -12.46 1.44
C MET A 71 -11.42 -13.01 1.46
N ARG A 72 -11.19 -14.13 2.16
CA ARG A 72 -9.87 -14.71 2.42
C ARG A 72 -8.88 -13.68 2.99
N PHE A 73 -9.40 -12.76 3.80
CA PHE A 73 -8.62 -11.73 4.46
C PHE A 73 -8.45 -12.11 5.93
N ARG A 74 -7.22 -12.42 6.35
CA ARG A 74 -6.95 -12.88 7.72
C ARG A 74 -6.88 -11.75 8.76
N GLY A 75 -7.08 -10.49 8.35
CA GLY A 75 -6.70 -9.32 9.14
C GLY A 75 -5.19 -9.07 9.09
N LEU A 76 -4.78 -7.80 9.08
CA LEU A 76 -3.39 -7.41 9.17
C LEU A 76 -2.94 -7.33 10.62
N VAL A 77 -1.67 -7.65 10.83
CA VAL A 77 -0.98 -7.42 12.09
C VAL A 77 0.21 -6.48 11.87
N GLN A 78 0.73 -5.91 12.95
CA GLN A 78 1.92 -5.06 12.89
C GLN A 78 3.05 -5.74 12.11
N GLY A 79 3.65 -5.00 11.19
CA GLY A 79 4.75 -5.45 10.35
C GLY A 79 4.33 -6.04 9.00
N ASP A 80 3.05 -6.40 8.82
CA ASP A 80 2.54 -6.82 7.51
C ASP A 80 2.69 -5.69 6.49
N ARG A 81 2.98 -6.06 5.24
CA ARG A 81 2.97 -5.15 4.10
C ARG A 81 1.65 -5.24 3.35
N TRP A 82 1.10 -4.10 2.97
CA TRP A 82 -0.20 -4.03 2.32
C TRP A 82 -0.32 -2.87 1.33
N CYS A 83 -1.02 -3.08 0.24
CA CYS A 83 -1.41 -2.03 -0.69
C CYS A 83 -2.61 -1.27 -0.15
N LEU A 84 -2.34 -0.13 0.48
CA LEU A 84 -3.34 0.76 1.05
C LEU A 84 -3.92 1.68 -0.03
N HIS A 85 -5.21 1.99 0.10
CA HIS A 85 -5.86 2.99 -0.73
C HIS A 85 -5.22 4.37 -0.50
N VAL A 86 -4.87 5.09 -1.57
CA VAL A 86 -4.15 6.38 -1.49
C VAL A 86 -4.82 7.39 -0.56
N LEU A 87 -6.16 7.51 -0.63
CA LEU A 87 -6.93 8.39 0.26
C LEU A 87 -6.85 8.00 1.74
N ARG A 88 -6.74 6.69 2.06
CA ARG A 88 -6.57 6.23 3.44
C ARG A 88 -5.16 6.51 3.96
N TRP A 89 -4.17 6.49 3.07
CA TRP A 89 -2.83 6.94 3.43
C TRP A 89 -2.79 8.45 3.68
N ILE A 90 -3.46 9.25 2.85
CA ILE A 90 -3.57 10.72 3.02
C ILE A 90 -4.26 11.06 4.35
N GLU A 91 -5.39 10.43 4.65
CA GLU A 91 -6.11 10.59 5.92
C GLU A 91 -5.19 10.34 7.13
N ALA A 92 -4.43 9.24 7.10
CA ALA A 92 -3.47 8.94 8.15
C ALA A 92 -2.29 9.93 8.19
N TRP A 93 -1.82 10.40 7.03
CA TRP A 93 -0.72 11.36 6.94
C TRP A 93 -1.10 12.72 7.52
N GLU A 94 -2.28 13.24 7.20
CA GLU A 94 -2.80 14.49 7.72
C GLU A 94 -3.05 14.42 9.24
N ALA A 95 -3.41 13.25 9.75
CA ALA A 95 -3.58 12.98 11.18
C ALA A 95 -2.25 12.70 11.93
N GLY A 96 -1.10 12.66 11.25
CA GLY A 96 0.18 12.29 11.86
C GLY A 96 0.34 10.81 12.22
N MET A 97 -0.54 9.95 11.69
CA MET A 97 -0.63 8.52 11.96
C MET A 97 -0.22 7.65 10.74
N ALA A 98 0.41 8.24 9.73
CA ALA A 98 0.78 7.52 8.50
C ALA A 98 1.77 6.38 8.79
N PRO A 99 1.51 5.16 8.28
CA PRO A 99 2.43 4.06 8.38
C PRO A 99 3.63 4.27 7.45
N LYS A 100 4.71 3.52 7.68
CA LYS A 100 5.90 3.56 6.83
C LYS A 100 5.60 3.05 5.42
N VAL A 101 6.20 3.68 4.41
CA VAL A 101 5.97 3.43 2.98
C VAL A 101 7.16 2.71 2.35
N VAL A 102 6.92 1.67 1.57
CA VAL A 102 7.93 1.04 0.72
C VAL A 102 7.89 1.73 -0.65
N LEU A 103 8.87 2.59 -0.93
CA LEU A 103 8.82 3.49 -2.10
C LEU A 103 8.90 2.71 -3.41
N GLU A 104 9.75 1.68 -3.48
CA GLU A 104 9.94 0.84 -4.67
C GLU A 104 8.71 0.00 -5.03
N ALA A 105 7.79 -0.21 -4.07
CA ALA A 105 6.54 -0.95 -4.24
C ALA A 105 5.30 -0.04 -4.24
N THR A 106 5.49 1.29 -4.23
CA THR A 106 4.42 2.29 -4.28
C THR A 106 4.33 2.85 -5.69
N HIS A 107 3.16 2.78 -6.31
CA HIS A 107 2.98 3.10 -7.73
C HIS A 107 3.02 4.61 -8.03
N GLU A 108 3.61 4.99 -9.16
CA GLU A 108 3.86 6.40 -9.54
C GLU A 108 2.60 7.30 -9.53
N ASN A 109 1.44 6.76 -9.92
CA ASN A 109 0.15 7.49 -9.87
C ASN A 109 -0.20 8.07 -8.49
N VAL A 110 0.39 7.57 -7.39
CA VAL A 110 0.24 8.19 -6.06
C VAL A 110 0.71 9.66 -6.07
N LEU A 111 1.70 9.99 -6.91
CA LEU A 111 2.25 11.34 -7.04
C LEU A 111 1.28 12.37 -7.60
N ARG A 112 0.14 11.94 -8.16
CA ARG A 112 -0.94 12.84 -8.58
C ARG A 112 -1.67 13.46 -7.39
N MET A 113 -1.55 12.86 -6.20
CA MET A 113 -2.29 13.24 -4.99
C MET A 113 -1.38 13.51 -3.80
N VAL A 114 -0.21 12.85 -3.74
CA VAL A 114 0.73 12.93 -2.62
C VAL A 114 2.11 13.38 -3.13
N PRO A 115 2.69 14.47 -2.59
CA PRO A 115 4.03 14.88 -2.99
C PRO A 115 5.08 13.84 -2.58
N LEU A 116 6.05 13.58 -3.46
CA LEU A 116 7.12 12.59 -3.22
C LEU A 116 7.85 12.81 -1.89
N GLN A 117 8.04 14.07 -1.47
CA GLN A 117 8.68 14.38 -0.18
C GLN A 117 7.89 13.84 1.02
N ALA A 118 6.55 13.85 0.96
CA ALA A 118 5.72 13.29 2.03
C ALA A 118 5.92 11.78 2.13
N LEU A 119 5.95 11.07 1.00
CA LEU A 119 6.26 9.64 0.95
C LEU A 119 7.68 9.36 1.48
N LYS A 120 8.68 10.13 1.05
CA LYS A 120 10.08 9.97 1.49
C LYS A 120 10.27 10.17 2.99
N ARG A 121 9.57 11.14 3.62
CA ARG A 121 9.60 11.32 5.08
C ARG A 121 9.05 10.11 5.85
N HIS A 122 8.17 9.34 5.21
CA HIS A 122 7.60 8.12 5.77
C HIS A 122 8.23 6.87 5.17
N ALA A 123 9.35 6.95 4.45
CA ALA A 123 9.99 5.79 3.88
C ALA A 123 10.34 4.77 4.97
N LEU A 124 10.07 3.50 4.68
CA LEU A 124 10.65 2.40 5.42
C LEU A 124 12.13 2.39 5.06
N ASP A 125 13.00 2.74 6.00
CA ASP A 125 14.45 2.71 5.77
C ASP A 125 14.85 1.30 5.31
N VAL A 126 15.58 1.24 4.20
CA VAL A 126 16.26 0.01 3.78
C VAL A 126 17.42 -0.17 4.73
N GLN A 127 17.28 -1.06 5.70
CA GLN A 127 18.43 -1.55 6.48
C GLN A 127 19.36 -2.35 5.58
#